data_AF-A0A8S3E3L7-F1
#
_entry.id   AF-A0A8S3E3L7-F1
#
_cell.length_a   1.000
_cell.length_b   1.000
_cell.length_c   1.000
_cell.angle_alpha   90.00
_cell.angle_beta   90.00
_cell.angle_gamma   90.00
#
_symmetry.space_group_name_H-M   'P 1'
#
loop_
_entity.id
_entity.type
_entity.pdbx_description
1 polymer ?
#
loop_
_entity_poly.entity_id
_entity_poly.type
_entity_poly.pdbx_seq_one_letter_code
_entity_poly.pdbx_strand_id
1 'polypeptide(L)'
;ILQEAYDYYQQALQTFYQLKKDLEYVSRDKNISVHNLLNRANMSVQTKVLHCTMKYIGKITDQSRKDYANYAANRLISHMLGKMCRAYVVGFVITPRTLGARLLFPDRHTWALWDQDDNEIPKKESSPQVDTRDNKKTRPYRRNNNNNNPKNRSKITTTTDNLTINDDSNSTMVRSVADEDVLLVDNVSRLNTTEQLSFLHPTFGYLSRAHLTCGVAPDSSAAQTGHDIMEMIRKEGDSIQRNIPIPESNDERTVMKYFGNGQCIVYLKEPMPIETIFSGYFH
;
A
#
# COMPACT_ATOMS: atom_id res chain seq x y z
N ILE A 1 -18.51 1.81 2.72
CA ILE A 1 -17.19 1.23 2.32
C ILE A 1 -17.31 -0.22 1.88
N LEU A 2 -17.65 -1.21 2.73
CA LEU A 2 -17.71 -2.62 2.31
C LEU A 2 -18.67 -2.87 1.14
N GLN A 3 -19.84 -2.23 1.16
CA GLN A 3 -20.80 -2.33 0.07
C GLN A 3 -20.24 -1.73 -1.23
N GLU A 4 -19.73 -0.49 -1.20
CA GLU A 4 -19.04 0.13 -2.34
C GLU A 4 -17.90 -0.76 -2.89
N ALA A 5 -17.06 -1.32 -2.02
CA ALA A 5 -15.97 -2.21 -2.45
C ALA A 5 -16.50 -3.43 -3.22
N TYR A 6 -17.60 -4.02 -2.75
CA TYR A 6 -18.24 -5.14 -3.41
C TYR A 6 -18.90 -4.71 -4.74
N ASP A 7 -19.55 -3.56 -4.77
CA ASP A 7 -20.21 -3.05 -5.98
C ASP A 7 -19.17 -2.75 -7.07
N TYR A 8 -18.06 -2.11 -6.73
CA TYR A 8 -16.94 -1.90 -7.67
C TYR A 8 -16.24 -3.19 -8.07
N TYR A 9 -16.18 -4.19 -7.19
CA TYR A 9 -15.70 -5.52 -7.56
C TYR A 9 -16.60 -6.17 -8.63
N GLN A 10 -17.92 -6.16 -8.43
CA GLN A 10 -18.86 -6.69 -9.42
C GLN A 10 -18.81 -5.90 -10.73
N GLN A 11 -18.70 -4.58 -10.64
CA GLN A 11 -18.57 -3.72 -11.81
C GLN A 11 -17.29 -4.06 -12.59
N ALA A 12 -16.13 -4.19 -11.92
CA ALA A 12 -14.89 -4.55 -12.59
C ALA A 12 -14.97 -5.92 -13.28
N LEU A 13 -15.63 -6.91 -12.67
CA LEU A 13 -15.88 -8.22 -13.29
C LEU A 13 -16.74 -8.13 -14.56
N GLN A 14 -17.67 -7.18 -14.62
CA GLN A 14 -18.51 -6.93 -15.79
C GLN A 14 -17.74 -6.16 -16.88
N THR A 15 -16.94 -5.18 -16.47
CA THR A 15 -16.15 -4.33 -17.36
C THR A 15 -15.01 -5.09 -18.04
N PHE A 16 -14.26 -5.89 -17.28
CA PHE A 16 -13.10 -6.60 -17.79
C PHE A 16 -13.34 -8.10 -17.83
N TYR A 17 -13.75 -8.61 -19.00
CA TYR A 17 -13.94 -10.05 -19.21
C TYR A 17 -12.71 -10.89 -18.83
N GLN A 18 -11.50 -10.38 -19.11
CA GLN A 18 -10.27 -11.08 -18.78
C GLN A 18 -9.98 -11.10 -17.26
N LEU A 19 -10.35 -10.04 -16.52
CA LEU A 19 -10.29 -10.03 -15.05
C LEU A 19 -11.15 -11.16 -14.48
N LYS A 20 -12.39 -11.29 -14.97
CA LYS A 20 -13.29 -12.37 -14.54
C LYS A 20 -12.69 -13.75 -14.82
N LYS A 21 -12.13 -13.98 -16.01
CA LYS A 21 -11.47 -15.24 -16.36
C LYS A 21 -10.29 -15.57 -15.45
N ASP A 22 -9.43 -14.60 -15.20
CA ASP A 22 -8.26 -14.81 -14.36
C ASP A 22 -8.65 -15.14 -12.92
N LEU A 23 -9.66 -14.44 -12.39
CA LEU A 23 -10.18 -14.73 -11.05
C LEU A 23 -10.90 -16.06 -11.01
N GLU A 24 -11.65 -16.45 -12.05
CA GLU A 24 -12.25 -17.79 -12.17
C GLU A 24 -11.19 -18.90 -12.17
N TYR A 25 -10.06 -18.69 -12.84
CA TYR A 25 -8.95 -19.64 -12.83
C TYR A 25 -8.41 -19.86 -11.42
N VAL A 26 -8.12 -18.78 -10.69
CA VAL A 26 -7.67 -18.86 -9.28
C VAL A 26 -8.76 -19.45 -8.38
N SER A 27 -10.02 -19.11 -8.62
CA SER A 27 -11.15 -19.55 -7.83
C SER A 27 -11.42 -21.05 -7.99
N ARG A 28 -11.20 -21.63 -9.19
CA ARG A 28 -11.27 -23.08 -9.43
C ARG A 28 -10.22 -23.85 -8.66
N ASP A 29 -8.99 -23.36 -8.66
CA ASP A 29 -7.89 -23.95 -7.89
C ASP A 29 -8.23 -24.00 -6.39
N LYS A 30 -8.93 -22.98 -5.91
CA LYS A 30 -9.39 -22.88 -4.50
C LYS A 30 -10.76 -23.49 -4.22
N ASN A 31 -11.43 -24.07 -5.22
CA ASN A 31 -12.80 -24.59 -5.13
C ASN A 31 -13.82 -23.59 -4.52
N ILE A 32 -13.71 -22.31 -4.89
CA ILE A 32 -14.61 -21.22 -4.47
C ILE A 32 -15.25 -20.61 -5.73
N SER A 33 -16.38 -19.93 -5.60
CA SER A 33 -16.97 -19.14 -6.70
C SER A 33 -16.27 -17.79 -6.82
N VAL A 34 -16.07 -17.27 -8.04
CA VAL A 34 -15.47 -15.93 -8.24
C VAL A 34 -16.25 -14.82 -7.52
N HIS A 35 -17.58 -14.92 -7.44
CA HIS A 35 -18.40 -13.97 -6.68
C HIS A 35 -18.19 -14.10 -5.16
N ASN A 36 -17.72 -15.26 -4.71
CA ASN A 36 -17.45 -15.55 -3.31
C ASN A 36 -15.96 -15.51 -2.93
N LEU A 37 -15.04 -15.33 -3.89
CA LEU A 37 -13.60 -15.32 -3.67
C LEU A 37 -13.23 -14.31 -2.57
N LEU A 38 -13.91 -13.17 -2.60
CA LEU A 38 -13.78 -12.07 -1.66
C LEU A 38 -15.15 -11.77 -0.99
N ASN A 39 -16.01 -12.79 -0.76
CA ASN A 39 -17.40 -12.61 -0.30
C ASN A 39 -17.52 -11.78 0.98
N ARG A 40 -18.61 -11.01 1.11
CA ARG A 40 -19.01 -10.21 2.29
C ARG A 40 -18.90 -10.95 3.64
N ALA A 41 -19.12 -12.27 3.66
CA ALA A 41 -18.89 -13.09 4.85
C ALA A 41 -17.38 -13.12 5.21
N ASN A 42 -16.50 -13.50 4.27
CA ASN A 42 -15.03 -13.44 4.40
C ASN A 42 -14.47 -12.02 4.55
N MET A 43 -15.21 -11.00 4.08
CA MET A 43 -14.92 -9.57 4.24
C MET A 43 -15.12 -9.06 5.68
N SER A 44 -15.74 -9.86 6.57
CA SER A 44 -16.00 -9.42 7.96
C SER A 44 -15.91 -10.51 9.05
N VAL A 45 -15.45 -11.74 8.77
CA VAL A 45 -15.44 -12.81 9.79
C VAL A 45 -14.61 -12.46 11.03
N GLN A 46 -13.60 -11.57 10.96
CA GLN A 46 -12.76 -11.29 12.13
C GLN A 46 -13.02 -9.96 12.83
N THR A 47 -13.48 -8.89 12.16
CA THR A 47 -13.78 -7.60 12.84
C THR A 47 -15.00 -6.91 12.26
N LYS A 48 -15.94 -6.49 13.12
CA LYS A 48 -17.10 -5.64 12.76
C LYS A 48 -16.68 -4.20 12.38
N VAL A 49 -15.39 -3.88 12.48
CA VAL A 49 -14.82 -2.55 12.29
C VAL A 49 -13.66 -2.67 11.30
N LEU A 50 -13.70 -1.83 10.27
CA LEU A 50 -12.57 -1.64 9.35
C LEU A 50 -11.51 -0.76 10.03
N HIS A 51 -10.25 -1.08 9.83
CA HIS A 51 -9.14 -0.30 10.36
C HIS A 51 -8.05 -0.10 9.30
N CYS A 52 -7.30 1.00 9.45
CA CYS A 52 -6.06 1.26 8.72
C CYS A 52 -4.92 1.17 9.72
N THR A 53 -3.93 0.32 9.45
CA THR A 53 -2.82 0.09 10.38
C THR A 53 -1.74 1.14 10.17
N MET A 54 -1.59 2.07 11.11
CA MET A 54 -0.54 3.10 11.10
C MET A 54 0.83 2.57 11.52
N LYS A 55 0.84 1.65 12.51
CA LYS A 55 2.02 0.91 12.95
C LYS A 55 1.61 -0.48 13.38
N TYR A 56 2.35 -1.49 12.93
CA TYR A 56 2.17 -2.85 13.39
C TYR A 56 3.25 -3.22 14.40
N ILE A 57 2.83 -3.65 15.58
CA ILE A 57 3.70 -4.29 16.56
C ILE A 57 3.37 -5.78 16.53
N GLY A 58 4.32 -6.59 16.07
CA GLY A 58 4.18 -8.04 16.03
C GLY A 58 4.24 -8.68 17.42
N LYS A 59 4.67 -9.95 17.47
CA LYS A 59 4.83 -10.68 18.74
C LYS A 59 5.65 -9.88 19.75
N ILE A 60 5.26 -9.96 21.02
CA ILE A 60 5.97 -9.29 22.11
C ILE A 60 7.35 -9.93 22.25
N THR A 61 8.37 -9.12 21.96
CA THR A 61 9.80 -9.43 22.07
C THR A 61 10.47 -8.20 22.66
N ASP A 62 11.71 -8.32 23.12
CA ASP A 62 12.42 -7.14 23.63
C ASP A 62 12.63 -6.07 22.54
N GLN A 63 12.78 -6.50 21.28
CA GLN A 63 12.87 -5.57 20.16
C GLN A 63 11.54 -4.86 19.91
N SER A 64 10.43 -5.59 19.81
CA SER A 64 9.13 -4.98 19.53
C SER A 64 8.62 -4.08 20.67
N ARG A 65 9.02 -4.34 21.92
CA ARG A 65 8.78 -3.40 23.04
C ARG A 65 9.56 -2.10 22.88
N LYS A 66 10.83 -2.16 22.44
CA LYS A 66 11.64 -0.97 22.17
C LYS A 66 11.07 -0.18 20.99
N ASP A 67 10.67 -0.87 19.92
CA ASP A 67 10.08 -0.24 18.74
C ASP A 67 8.77 0.47 19.09
N TYR A 68 7.93 -0.15 19.93
CA TYR A 68 6.73 0.50 20.45
C TYR A 68 7.07 1.69 21.35
N ALA A 69 8.01 1.55 22.28
CA ALA A 69 8.40 2.64 23.18
C ALA A 69 8.93 3.86 22.40
N ASN A 70 9.73 3.63 21.34
CA ASN A 70 10.22 4.70 20.47
C ASN A 70 9.08 5.38 19.72
N TYR A 71 8.13 4.62 19.19
CA TYR A 71 6.96 5.18 18.52
C TYR A 71 6.07 5.98 19.49
N ALA A 72 5.75 5.41 20.65
CA ALA A 72 4.91 6.03 21.66
C ALA A 72 5.55 7.26 22.33
N ALA A 73 6.89 7.38 22.30
CA ALA A 73 7.61 8.55 22.80
C ALA A 73 7.36 9.82 21.97
N ASN A 74 6.89 9.69 20.72
CA ASN A 74 6.45 10.83 19.93
C ASN A 74 5.18 11.43 20.57
N ARG A 75 5.29 12.69 21.04
CA ARG A 75 4.18 13.41 21.69
C ARG A 75 2.93 13.50 20.81
N LEU A 76 3.08 13.51 19.49
CA LEU A 76 1.95 13.50 18.56
C LEU A 76 1.14 12.20 18.66
N ILE A 77 1.77 11.04 18.86
CA ILE A 77 1.06 9.76 19.01
C ILE A 77 0.12 9.81 20.21
N SER A 78 0.65 10.23 21.37
CA SER A 78 -0.15 10.35 22.59
C SER A 78 -1.23 11.40 22.47
N HIS A 79 -0.94 12.51 21.77
CA HIS A 79 -1.91 13.59 21.54
C HIS A 79 -3.04 13.19 20.59
N MET A 80 -2.76 12.34 19.59
CA MET A 80 -3.75 11.90 18.61
C MET A 80 -4.56 10.69 19.07
N LEU A 81 -4.14 9.99 20.13
CA LEU A 81 -4.84 8.83 20.64
C LEU A 81 -6.27 9.19 21.08
N GLY A 82 -7.26 8.47 20.55
CA GLY A 82 -8.68 8.72 20.76
C GLY A 82 -9.25 9.90 19.97
N LYS A 83 -8.44 10.59 19.15
CA LYS A 83 -8.92 11.69 18.31
C LYS A 83 -9.45 11.18 16.98
N MET A 84 -10.39 11.96 16.44
CA MET A 84 -10.93 11.73 15.13
C MET A 84 -9.96 12.21 14.05
N CYS A 85 -9.74 11.38 13.04
CA CYS A 85 -8.95 11.67 11.85
C CYS A 85 -9.87 11.58 10.62
N ARG A 86 -9.77 12.56 9.73
CA ARG A 86 -10.44 12.51 8.43
C ARG A 86 -9.57 11.75 7.43
N ALA A 87 -10.18 10.87 6.67
CA ALA A 87 -9.55 10.21 5.54
C ALA A 87 -10.50 10.20 4.35
N TYR A 88 -9.97 9.93 3.16
CA TYR A 88 -10.76 9.76 1.96
C TYR A 88 -10.45 8.42 1.34
N VAL A 89 -11.47 7.68 0.95
CA VAL A 89 -11.29 6.55 0.03
C VAL A 89 -11.15 7.12 -1.37
N VAL A 90 -10.01 6.85 -2.00
CA VAL A 90 -9.67 7.36 -3.34
C VAL A 90 -9.75 6.29 -4.44
N GLY A 91 -9.98 5.04 -4.04
CA GLY A 91 -10.04 3.92 -4.96
C GLY A 91 -10.05 2.58 -4.25
N PHE A 92 -10.13 1.53 -5.05
CA PHE A 92 -10.11 0.14 -4.60
C PHE A 92 -9.07 -0.65 -5.40
N VAL A 93 -8.45 -1.62 -4.74
CA VAL A 93 -7.57 -2.61 -5.37
C VAL A 93 -8.25 -3.97 -5.28
N ILE A 94 -8.33 -4.63 -6.42
CA ILE A 94 -8.87 -5.97 -6.59
C ILE A 94 -7.73 -6.86 -7.06
N THR A 95 -7.41 -7.89 -6.29
CA THR A 95 -6.49 -8.95 -6.70
C THR A 95 -7.12 -10.32 -6.41
N PRO A 96 -6.51 -11.42 -6.89
CA PRO A 96 -6.97 -12.75 -6.48
C PRO A 96 -6.79 -13.03 -4.98
N ARG A 97 -6.00 -12.20 -4.27
CA ARG A 97 -5.68 -12.36 -2.85
C ARG A 97 -6.51 -11.45 -1.96
N THR A 98 -6.79 -10.22 -2.38
CA THR A 98 -7.36 -9.18 -1.54
C THR A 98 -8.30 -8.24 -2.28
N LEU A 99 -9.24 -7.66 -1.53
CA LEU A 99 -10.02 -6.48 -1.90
C LEU A 99 -9.68 -5.39 -0.88
N GLY A 100 -9.10 -4.29 -1.32
CA GLY A 100 -8.67 -3.18 -0.46
C GLY A 100 -9.24 -1.85 -0.90
N ALA A 101 -9.52 -0.96 0.06
CA ALA A 101 -9.79 0.45 -0.21
C ALA A 101 -8.52 1.27 0.04
N ARG A 102 -8.13 2.10 -0.93
CA ARG A 102 -6.98 3.01 -0.83
C ARG A 102 -7.37 4.27 -0.09
N LEU A 103 -6.55 4.69 0.86
CA LEU A 103 -6.81 5.87 1.68
C LEU A 103 -5.88 7.03 1.32
N LEU A 104 -6.45 8.23 1.37
CA LEU A 104 -5.73 9.49 1.39
C LEU A 104 -6.04 10.19 2.70
N PHE A 105 -4.99 10.61 3.41
CA PHE A 105 -5.11 11.48 4.57
C PHE A 105 -4.72 12.90 4.14
N PRO A 106 -5.57 13.91 4.34
CA PRO A 106 -5.22 15.29 3.99
C PRO A 106 -4.30 15.95 5.02
N ASP A 107 -4.35 15.49 6.28
CA ASP A 107 -3.78 16.17 7.43
C ASP A 107 -2.37 15.69 7.77
N ARG A 108 -1.45 16.66 7.95
CA ARG A 108 -0.04 16.43 8.30
C ARG A 108 0.12 15.77 9.67
N HIS A 109 -0.77 16.05 10.63
CA HIS A 109 -0.71 15.42 11.95
C HIS A 109 -0.94 13.91 11.85
N THR A 110 -1.85 13.49 10.98
CA THR A 110 -2.12 12.08 10.70
C THR A 110 -0.95 11.42 9.95
N TRP A 111 -0.26 12.16 9.09
CA TRP A 111 0.95 11.66 8.40
C TRP A 111 2.07 11.33 9.39
N ALA A 112 2.23 12.14 10.44
CA ALA A 112 3.21 11.89 11.48
C ALA A 112 2.92 10.63 12.32
N LEU A 113 1.74 10.02 12.18
CA LEU A 113 1.40 8.76 12.83
C LEU A 113 1.88 7.53 12.06
N TRP A 114 2.20 7.70 10.78
CA TRP A 114 2.58 6.59 9.90
C TRP A 114 3.97 6.07 10.22
N ASP A 115 4.06 4.77 10.50
CA ASP A 115 5.31 4.07 10.77
C ASP A 115 5.27 2.69 10.11
N GLN A 116 5.03 2.71 8.80
CA GLN A 116 5.13 1.57 7.90
C GLN A 116 6.13 1.88 6.81
N ASP A 117 6.79 0.84 6.31
CA ASP A 117 7.63 0.96 5.12
C ASP A 117 6.76 0.85 3.85
N ASP A 118 6.55 1.99 3.20
CA ASP A 118 5.86 2.08 1.91
C ASP A 118 6.64 1.37 0.78
N ASN A 119 7.95 1.14 0.97
CA ASN A 119 8.79 0.45 0.00
C ASN A 119 8.96 -1.05 0.27
N GLU A 120 8.35 -1.57 1.34
CA GLU A 120 8.50 -2.98 1.73
C GLU A 120 8.08 -3.89 0.56
N ILE A 121 9.04 -4.71 0.10
CA ILE A 121 8.79 -5.73 -0.91
C ILE A 121 8.31 -6.98 -0.17
N PRO A 122 7.16 -7.59 -0.55
CA PRO A 122 6.71 -8.82 0.10
C PRO A 122 7.82 -9.88 0.02
N LYS A 123 8.11 -10.51 1.16
CA LYS A 123 8.96 -11.70 1.18
C LYS A 123 8.24 -12.75 0.34
N LYS A 124 8.86 -13.25 -0.74
CA LYS A 124 8.29 -14.34 -1.54
C LYS A 124 7.92 -15.48 -0.59
N GLU A 125 6.64 -15.68 -0.33
CA GLU A 125 6.16 -16.98 0.14
C GLU A 125 6.52 -17.96 -0.96
N SER A 126 7.27 -19.00 -0.59
CA SER A 126 7.71 -20.03 -1.51
C SER A 126 6.49 -20.63 -2.20
N SER A 127 6.30 -20.29 -3.48
CA SER A 127 5.37 -21.00 -4.34
C SER A 127 5.72 -22.49 -4.29
N PRO A 128 4.74 -23.41 -4.33
CA PRO A 128 5.04 -24.84 -4.41
C PRO A 128 5.92 -25.05 -5.64
N GLN A 129 7.14 -25.54 -5.43
CA GLN A 129 7.96 -25.99 -6.55
C GLN A 129 7.21 -27.13 -7.21
N VAL A 130 6.70 -26.89 -8.42
CA VAL A 130 6.27 -27.94 -9.32
C VAL A 130 7.51 -28.78 -9.59
N ASP A 131 7.60 -29.93 -8.93
CA ASP A 131 8.68 -30.89 -9.05
C ASP A 131 8.56 -31.56 -10.42
N THR A 132 9.06 -30.91 -11.47
CA THR A 132 9.25 -31.53 -12.79
C THR A 132 10.51 -32.39 -12.75
N ARG A 133 10.43 -33.56 -12.12
CA ARG A 133 11.45 -34.60 -12.24
C ARG A 133 10.93 -35.78 -13.04
N ASP A 134 10.96 -35.60 -14.35
CA ASP A 134 11.04 -36.71 -15.32
C ASP A 134 11.92 -36.28 -16.50
N ASN A 135 13.23 -36.53 -16.40
CA ASN A 135 13.95 -37.41 -17.33
C ASN A 135 15.49 -37.34 -17.18
N LYS A 136 16.04 -38.56 -17.09
CA LYS A 136 17.31 -39.03 -17.68
C LYS A 136 18.64 -38.40 -17.25
N LYS A 137 19.27 -39.16 -16.35
CA LYS A 137 20.69 -39.55 -16.28
C LYS A 137 21.48 -39.36 -17.59
N THR A 138 22.48 -38.48 -17.58
CA THR A 138 23.84 -38.74 -18.09
C THR A 138 24.85 -37.85 -17.35
N ARG A 139 25.83 -38.48 -16.69
CA ARG A 139 27.11 -37.90 -16.25
C ARG A 139 28.22 -38.67 -17.00
N PRO A 140 29.49 -38.22 -17.07
CA PRO A 140 30.05 -36.92 -16.66
C PRO A 140 31.03 -36.31 -17.70
N TYR A 141 31.36 -35.02 -17.58
CA TYR A 141 32.75 -34.60 -17.80
C TYR A 141 33.15 -33.54 -16.77
N ARG A 142 34.33 -33.77 -16.20
CA ARG A 142 34.94 -33.13 -15.05
C ARG A 142 35.93 -32.10 -15.59
N ARG A 143 35.78 -30.83 -15.22
CA ARG A 143 36.93 -29.92 -15.23
C ARG A 143 36.89 -28.98 -14.04
N ASN A 144 37.73 -29.31 -13.07
CA ASN A 144 38.22 -28.43 -12.03
C ASN A 144 38.82 -27.17 -12.67
N ASN A 145 38.57 -26.01 -12.06
CA ASN A 145 39.66 -25.10 -11.73
C ASN A 145 39.29 -24.28 -10.51
N ASN A 146 39.94 -24.66 -9.40
CA ASN A 146 40.16 -23.80 -8.25
C ASN A 146 41.08 -22.65 -8.66
N ASN A 147 40.81 -21.44 -8.18
CA ASN A 147 41.88 -20.58 -7.67
C ASN A 147 41.34 -19.65 -6.59
N ASN A 148 42.03 -19.68 -5.46
CA ASN A 148 41.75 -18.99 -4.21
C ASN A 148 42.52 -17.67 -4.12
N ASN A 149 41.82 -16.60 -3.71
CA ASN A 149 42.21 -15.51 -2.78
C ASN A 149 43.39 -14.56 -3.13
N PRO A 150 43.67 -13.48 -2.36
CA PRO A 150 42.85 -12.66 -1.44
C PRO A 150 43.06 -11.11 -1.55
N LYS A 151 42.18 -10.35 -0.84
CA LYS A 151 42.39 -9.06 -0.11
C LYS A 151 43.13 -7.87 -0.78
N ASN A 152 42.51 -6.68 -0.77
CA ASN A 152 43.19 -5.47 -0.29
C ASN A 152 42.26 -4.33 0.18
N ARG A 153 42.81 -3.51 1.07
CA ARG A 153 42.21 -2.59 2.04
C ARG A 153 42.78 -1.18 1.82
N SER A 154 41.94 -0.15 1.85
CA SER A 154 42.29 1.27 2.14
C SER A 154 40.96 2.04 2.27
N LYS A 155 40.51 2.61 3.40
CA LYS A 155 41.07 3.63 4.32
C LYS A 155 41.66 4.84 3.62
N ILE A 156 40.86 5.90 3.49
CA ILE A 156 41.30 7.29 3.34
C ILE A 156 40.50 8.14 4.34
N THR A 157 41.25 8.92 5.10
CA THR A 157 40.88 9.97 6.06
C THR A 157 41.44 11.30 5.54
N THR A 158 40.69 12.40 5.69
CA THR A 158 41.16 13.81 5.77
C THR A 158 39.91 14.67 6.07
N THR A 159 39.70 15.17 7.30
CA THR A 159 40.15 16.45 7.92
C THR A 159 39.52 17.73 7.35
N THR A 160 38.70 18.34 8.22
CA THR A 160 38.56 19.78 8.57
C THR A 160 38.54 20.84 7.46
N ASP A 161 37.49 21.66 7.46
CA ASP A 161 37.64 23.12 7.51
C ASP A 161 36.44 23.79 8.21
N ASN A 162 36.78 24.67 9.15
CA ASN A 162 35.89 25.55 9.92
C ASN A 162 35.80 26.91 9.22
N LEU A 163 34.59 27.46 9.05
CA LEU A 163 34.35 28.90 8.92
C LEU A 163 33.05 29.29 9.66
N THR A 164 33.21 29.74 10.89
CA THR A 164 32.45 30.81 11.59
C THR A 164 32.56 32.13 10.81
N ILE A 165 31.71 33.16 10.83
CA ILE A 165 30.52 33.65 11.57
C ILE A 165 29.86 34.69 10.62
N ASN A 166 28.55 34.91 10.71
CA ASN A 166 27.98 36.26 10.78
C ASN A 166 26.52 36.20 11.25
N ASP A 167 26.30 36.79 12.42
CA ASP A 167 25.02 37.24 12.95
C ASP A 167 24.42 38.30 12.02
N ASP A 168 23.10 38.23 11.82
CA ASP A 168 22.25 39.42 12.00
C ASP A 168 20.75 39.04 11.99
N SER A 169 20.15 39.16 13.17
CA SER A 169 18.92 39.91 13.41
C SER A 169 17.76 39.79 12.39
N ASN A 170 16.74 38.96 12.69
CA ASN A 170 15.34 39.43 12.59
C ASN A 170 14.29 38.51 13.26
N SER A 171 13.77 39.03 14.37
CA SER A 171 12.36 39.15 14.74
C SER A 171 11.37 38.02 14.39
N THR A 172 11.03 37.28 15.45
CA THR A 172 9.75 36.65 15.79
C THR A 172 8.53 37.02 14.91
N MET A 173 7.98 36.04 14.19
CA MET A 173 6.54 35.90 14.00
C MET A 173 6.14 34.44 14.19
N VAL A 174 5.60 34.18 15.37
CA VAL A 174 4.83 32.97 15.69
C VAL A 174 3.56 33.02 14.84
N ARG A 175 3.54 32.27 13.73
CA ARG A 175 2.31 31.98 12.99
C ARG A 175 1.65 30.76 13.62
N SER A 176 0.40 30.93 14.03
CA SER A 176 -0.45 29.88 14.60
C SER A 176 -0.63 28.73 13.63
N VAL A 177 -0.47 27.51 14.15
CA VAL A 177 -0.54 26.22 13.44
C VAL A 177 -1.95 25.89 12.92
N ALA A 178 -2.93 26.78 13.09
CA ALA A 178 -4.34 26.52 12.79
C ALA A 178 -4.80 26.92 11.37
N ASP A 179 -4.00 27.70 10.61
CA ASP A 179 -4.47 28.27 9.33
C ASP A 179 -4.06 27.47 8.08
N GLU A 180 -3.14 26.51 8.19
CA GLU A 180 -2.70 25.67 7.05
C GLU A 180 -3.64 24.46 6.79
N ASP A 181 -4.37 24.00 7.80
CA ASP A 181 -5.25 22.83 7.71
C ASP A 181 -6.51 23.05 6.86
N VAL A 182 -6.90 24.31 6.63
CA VAL A 182 -8.09 24.66 5.86
C VAL A 182 -7.84 24.60 4.34
N LEU A 183 -6.60 24.81 3.89
CA LEU A 183 -6.28 24.90 2.46
C LEU A 183 -6.25 23.55 1.73
N LEU A 184 -5.90 22.45 2.41
CA LEU A 184 -5.90 21.11 1.78
C LEU A 184 -7.31 20.49 1.71
N VAL A 185 -8.18 20.76 2.69
CA VAL A 185 -9.55 20.25 2.72
C VAL A 185 -10.43 20.93 1.65
N ASP A 186 -10.22 22.24 1.43
CA ASP A 186 -10.90 22.98 0.37
C ASP A 186 -10.46 22.54 -1.03
N ASN A 187 -9.21 22.08 -1.19
CA ASN A 187 -8.71 21.62 -2.48
C ASN A 187 -9.28 20.25 -2.86
N VAL A 188 -9.47 19.31 -1.92
CA VAL A 188 -10.09 17.99 -2.19
C VAL A 188 -11.55 18.14 -2.64
N SER A 189 -12.26 19.12 -2.07
CA SER A 189 -13.66 19.43 -2.39
C SER A 189 -13.83 20.15 -3.74
N ARG A 190 -12.73 20.59 -4.38
CA ARG A 190 -12.70 21.37 -5.63
C ARG A 190 -12.06 20.62 -6.81
N LEU A 191 -11.75 19.33 -6.67
CA LEU A 191 -11.10 18.50 -7.69
C LEU A 191 -12.06 18.14 -8.84
N ASN A 192 -12.33 19.10 -9.74
CA ASN A 192 -13.29 18.93 -10.84
C ASN A 192 -12.64 18.90 -12.25
N THR A 193 -11.32 18.69 -12.36
CA THR A 193 -10.64 18.62 -13.68
C THR A 193 -9.78 17.37 -13.85
N THR A 194 -9.77 16.84 -15.07
CA THR A 194 -8.99 15.66 -15.49
C THR A 194 -7.49 15.80 -15.22
N GLU A 195 -6.94 17.02 -15.21
CA GLU A 195 -5.54 17.30 -14.83
C GLU A 195 -5.30 17.21 -13.32
N GLN A 196 -6.27 17.53 -12.47
CA GLN A 196 -6.11 17.53 -11.00
C GLN A 196 -6.34 16.14 -10.37
N LEU A 197 -7.10 15.27 -11.05
CA LEU A 197 -7.25 13.85 -10.69
C LEU A 197 -5.97 13.03 -10.92
N SER A 198 -4.98 13.58 -11.65
CA SER A 198 -3.64 12.99 -11.75
C SER A 198 -2.95 12.84 -10.40
N PHE A 199 -3.33 13.60 -9.36
CA PHE A 199 -2.83 13.38 -8.01
C PHE A 199 -3.27 12.02 -7.41
N LEU A 200 -4.39 11.47 -7.88
CA LEU A 200 -4.89 10.18 -7.43
C LEU A 200 -4.22 9.02 -8.19
N HIS A 201 -3.51 9.28 -9.30
CA HIS A 201 -2.93 8.27 -10.21
C HIS A 201 -1.50 8.58 -10.66
N PRO A 202 -0.61 7.61 -10.52
CA PRO A 202 -0.47 6.69 -9.40
C PRO A 202 -0.09 7.48 -8.14
N THR A 203 -0.79 7.24 -7.04
CA THR A 203 -0.45 7.86 -5.73
C THR A 203 0.85 7.21 -5.23
N PHE A 204 1.98 7.73 -5.70
CA PHE A 204 3.31 7.40 -5.20
C PHE A 204 3.68 8.33 -4.05
N GLY A 205 4.44 7.82 -3.09
CA GLY A 205 5.00 8.61 -2.00
C GLY A 205 4.60 8.12 -0.62
N TYR A 206 4.79 9.00 0.36
CA TYR A 206 4.46 8.72 1.76
C TYR A 206 2.97 8.39 1.91
N LEU A 207 2.64 7.39 2.75
CA LEU A 207 1.29 6.86 2.96
C LEU A 207 0.67 6.11 1.77
N SER A 208 1.44 5.82 0.72
CA SER A 208 0.89 5.11 -0.47
C SER A 208 0.37 3.70 -0.16
N ARG A 209 0.83 3.07 0.93
CA ARG A 209 0.35 1.78 1.42
C ARG A 209 -0.84 1.91 2.39
N ALA A 210 -1.32 3.11 2.72
CA ALA A 210 -2.46 3.29 3.61
C ALA A 210 -3.76 2.75 3.00
N HIS A 211 -4.43 1.85 3.73
CA HIS A 211 -5.58 1.12 3.20
C HIS A 211 -6.53 0.61 4.28
N LEU A 212 -7.74 0.26 3.85
CA LEU A 212 -8.65 -0.63 4.58
C LEU A 212 -8.68 -1.96 3.86
N THR A 213 -8.48 -3.06 4.59
CA THR A 213 -8.72 -4.40 4.03
C THR A 213 -10.22 -4.65 4.04
N CYS A 214 -10.81 -4.74 2.85
CA CYS A 214 -12.24 -5.00 2.68
C CYS A 214 -12.51 -6.49 2.53
N GLY A 215 -11.58 -7.29 1.99
CA GLY A 215 -11.75 -8.74 1.83
C GLY A 215 -10.44 -9.46 1.59
N VAL A 216 -10.37 -10.73 2.00
CA VAL A 216 -9.20 -11.59 1.83
C VAL A 216 -9.63 -12.97 1.31
N ALA A 217 -8.82 -13.54 0.42
CA ALA A 217 -8.95 -14.95 0.07
C ALA A 217 -8.50 -15.85 1.25
N PRO A 218 -8.93 -17.12 1.33
CA PRO A 218 -8.69 -17.98 2.51
C PRO A 218 -7.23 -18.15 2.95
N ASP A 219 -6.28 -18.11 1.99
CA ASP A 219 -4.85 -18.31 2.25
C ASP A 219 -4.07 -16.99 2.35
N SER A 220 -4.78 -15.85 2.41
CA SER A 220 -4.19 -14.53 2.46
C SER A 220 -4.42 -13.88 3.83
N SER A 221 -3.46 -13.07 4.27
CA SER A 221 -3.64 -12.22 5.46
C SER A 221 -4.06 -10.80 5.08
N ALA A 222 -4.62 -10.04 6.01
CA ALA A 222 -4.98 -8.64 5.77
C ALA A 222 -3.77 -7.76 5.41
N ALA A 223 -2.58 -8.08 5.91
CA ALA A 223 -1.35 -7.35 5.58
C ALA A 223 -0.99 -7.45 4.08
N GLN A 224 -1.46 -8.50 3.40
CA GLN A 224 -1.27 -8.70 1.96
C GLN A 224 -1.86 -7.55 1.13
N THR A 225 -2.95 -6.93 1.59
CA THR A 225 -3.62 -5.84 0.88
C THR A 225 -2.68 -4.65 0.65
N GLY A 226 -1.87 -4.30 1.65
CA GLY A 226 -0.87 -3.24 1.50
C GLY A 226 0.20 -3.57 0.46
N HIS A 227 0.66 -4.83 0.42
CA HIS A 227 1.63 -5.27 -0.59
C HIS A 227 1.03 -5.27 -2.00
N ASP A 228 -0.22 -5.72 -2.12
CA ASP A 228 -0.96 -5.73 -3.39
C ASP A 228 -1.09 -4.30 -3.93
N ILE A 229 -1.46 -3.33 -3.09
CA ILE A 229 -1.53 -1.91 -3.48
C ILE A 229 -0.18 -1.41 -4.00
N MET A 230 0.91 -1.67 -3.28
CA MET A 230 2.24 -1.23 -3.71
C MET A 230 2.72 -1.93 -4.99
N GLU A 231 2.32 -3.19 -5.21
CA GLU A 231 2.55 -3.88 -6.48
C GLU A 231 1.83 -3.18 -7.64
N MET A 232 0.55 -2.82 -7.46
CA MET A 232 -0.25 -2.14 -8.47
C MET A 232 0.30 -0.76 -8.82
N ILE A 233 0.66 0.02 -7.79
CA ILE A 233 1.27 1.34 -7.95
C ILE A 233 2.55 1.24 -8.77
N ARG A 234 3.45 0.29 -8.45
CA ARG A 234 4.67 0.05 -9.24
C ARG A 234 4.38 -0.36 -10.67
N LYS A 235 3.42 -1.26 -10.92
CA LYS A 235 3.02 -1.68 -12.27
C LYS A 235 2.53 -0.50 -13.10
N GLU A 236 1.75 0.40 -12.52
CA GLU A 236 1.28 1.58 -13.21
C GLU A 236 2.42 2.55 -13.54
N GLY A 237 3.33 2.81 -12.60
CA GLY A 237 4.53 3.61 -12.87
C GLY A 237 5.40 3.03 -13.97
N ASP A 238 5.64 1.70 -13.94
CA ASP A 238 6.39 0.98 -14.97
C ASP A 238 5.72 1.09 -16.35
N SER A 239 4.40 0.94 -16.41
CA SER A 239 3.64 1.07 -17.66
C SER A 239 3.71 2.50 -18.21
N ILE A 240 3.59 3.52 -17.36
CA ILE A 240 3.75 4.93 -17.76
C ILE A 240 5.16 5.17 -18.30
N GLN A 241 6.20 4.74 -17.58
CA GLN A 241 7.59 4.93 -17.96
C GLN A 241 7.93 4.25 -19.29
N ARG A 242 7.36 3.06 -19.54
CA ARG A 242 7.59 2.27 -20.75
C ARG A 242 6.58 2.54 -21.87
N ASN A 243 5.64 3.45 -21.64
CA ASN A 243 4.52 3.73 -22.56
C ASN A 243 3.76 2.45 -22.98
N ILE A 244 3.53 1.56 -22.02
CA ILE A 244 2.75 0.33 -22.22
C ILE A 244 1.28 0.64 -21.91
N PRO A 245 0.37 0.50 -22.89
CA PRO A 245 -1.05 0.72 -22.63
C PRO A 245 -1.59 -0.28 -21.62
N ILE A 246 -2.31 0.22 -20.63
CA ILE A 246 -3.07 -0.60 -19.69
C ILE A 246 -4.54 -0.56 -20.14
N PRO A 247 -5.23 -1.71 -20.29
CA PRO A 247 -6.66 -1.73 -20.50
C PRO A 247 -7.38 -0.90 -19.43
N GLU A 248 -8.07 0.16 -19.85
CA GLU A 248 -8.84 1.02 -18.97
C GLU A 248 -10.31 1.11 -19.37
N SER A 249 -11.14 1.42 -18.40
CA SER A 249 -12.53 1.82 -18.57
C SER A 249 -12.77 3.08 -17.76
N ASN A 250 -13.49 4.02 -18.33
CA ASN A 250 -13.74 5.33 -17.74
C ASN A 250 -15.25 5.59 -17.80
N ASP A 251 -15.89 5.68 -16.64
CA ASP A 251 -17.31 5.97 -16.50
C ASP A 251 -17.53 7.25 -15.69
N GLU A 252 -18.77 7.59 -15.36
CA GLU A 252 -19.07 8.85 -14.65
C GLU A 252 -18.45 8.93 -13.24
N ARG A 253 -18.21 7.80 -12.58
CA ARG A 253 -17.75 7.74 -11.18
C ARG A 253 -16.28 7.33 -11.03
N THR A 254 -15.74 6.64 -12.02
CA THR A 254 -14.50 5.88 -11.87
C THR A 254 -13.64 5.83 -13.11
N VAL A 255 -12.36 5.56 -12.89
CA VAL A 255 -11.42 5.05 -13.88
C VAL A 255 -10.93 3.70 -13.38
N MET A 256 -11.18 2.63 -14.14
CA MET A 256 -10.71 1.30 -13.81
C MET A 256 -9.56 0.92 -14.73
N LYS A 257 -8.51 0.32 -14.19
CA LYS A 257 -7.37 -0.19 -14.97
C LYS A 257 -7.08 -1.63 -14.60
N TYR A 258 -6.95 -2.48 -15.61
CA TYR A 258 -6.71 -3.91 -15.45
C TYR A 258 -5.29 -4.29 -15.92
N PHE A 259 -4.53 -4.92 -15.04
CA PHE A 259 -3.08 -5.15 -15.19
C PHE A 259 -2.72 -6.61 -15.51
N GLY A 260 -3.71 -7.45 -15.83
CA GLY A 260 -3.50 -8.88 -16.00
C GLY A 260 -3.53 -9.64 -14.67
N ASN A 261 -3.56 -10.98 -14.74
CA ASN A 261 -3.45 -11.91 -13.61
C ASN A 261 -4.46 -11.62 -12.47
N GLY A 262 -5.68 -11.23 -12.85
CA GLY A 262 -6.75 -10.93 -11.91
C GLY A 262 -6.54 -9.64 -11.11
N GLN A 263 -5.63 -8.76 -11.53
CA GLN A 263 -5.30 -7.53 -10.83
C GLN A 263 -5.93 -6.31 -11.50
N CYS A 264 -6.72 -5.56 -10.74
CA CYS A 264 -7.42 -4.38 -11.19
C CYS A 264 -7.35 -3.28 -10.12
N ILE A 265 -7.23 -2.04 -10.54
CA ILE A 265 -7.43 -0.87 -9.69
C ILE A 265 -8.66 -0.13 -10.16
N VAL A 266 -9.46 0.34 -9.20
CA VAL A 266 -10.60 1.22 -9.43
C VAL A 266 -10.25 2.53 -8.77
N TYR A 267 -10.32 3.59 -9.53
CA TYR A 267 -10.06 4.93 -9.06
C TYR A 267 -11.34 5.72 -8.99
N LEU A 268 -11.59 6.40 -7.88
CA LEU A 268 -12.76 7.24 -7.73
C LEU A 268 -12.47 8.63 -8.30
N LYS A 269 -13.37 9.14 -9.14
CA LYS A 269 -13.31 10.54 -9.59
C LYS A 269 -13.64 11.51 -8.46
N GLU A 270 -14.51 11.09 -7.54
CA GLU A 270 -14.81 11.83 -6.32
C GLU A 270 -14.38 11.02 -5.09
N PRO A 271 -13.42 11.51 -4.29
CA PRO A 271 -13.01 10.84 -3.07
C PRO A 271 -14.15 10.74 -2.05
N MET A 272 -14.35 9.56 -1.45
CA MET A 272 -15.39 9.35 -0.45
C MET A 272 -14.85 9.69 0.96
N PRO A 273 -15.36 10.73 1.64
CA PRO A 273 -14.90 11.11 2.98
C PRO A 273 -15.31 10.05 4.00
N ILE A 274 -14.40 9.76 4.93
CA ILE A 274 -14.63 8.88 6.08
C ILE A 274 -14.05 9.49 7.34
N GLU A 275 -14.76 9.27 8.44
CA GLU A 275 -14.30 9.62 9.79
C GLU A 275 -13.74 8.38 10.46
N THR A 276 -12.56 8.52 11.07
CA THR A 276 -11.85 7.43 11.72
C THR A 276 -11.36 7.89 13.08
N ILE A 277 -11.09 6.97 14.00
CA ILE A 277 -10.49 7.30 15.31
C ILE A 277 -9.12 6.64 15.37
N PHE A 278 -8.09 7.41 15.73
CA PHE A 278 -6.76 6.84 15.96
C PHE A 278 -6.73 6.15 17.32
N SER A 279 -6.45 4.85 17.33
CA SER A 279 -6.46 4.03 18.56
C SER A 279 -5.42 2.92 18.49
N GLY A 280 -5.04 2.41 19.66
CA GLY A 280 -4.32 1.15 19.79
C GLY A 280 -5.28 -0.04 19.79
N TYR A 281 -4.85 -1.16 19.24
CA TYR A 281 -5.59 -2.41 19.25
C TYR A 281 -4.69 -3.55 19.73
N PHE A 282 -5.22 -4.38 20.63
CA PHE A 282 -4.51 -5.47 21.29
C PHE A 282 -5.34 -6.75 21.14
N HIS A 283 -4.69 -7.81 20.67
CA HIS A 283 -5.26 -9.16 20.53
C HIS A 283 -4.73 -10.07 21.63
#